data_AF-A0A1V5P5K4-F1
#
_entry.id   AF-A0A1V5P5K4-F1
#
_cell.length_a   1.000
_cell.length_b   1.000
_cell.length_c   1.000
_cell.angle_alpha   90.00
_cell.angle_beta   90.00
_cell.angle_gamma   90.00
#
_symmetry.space_group_name_H-M   'P 1'
#
loop_
_entity.id
_entity.type
_entity.pdbx_description
1 polymer ?
#
loop_
_entity_poly.entity_id
_entity_poly.type
_entity_poly.pdbx_seq_one_letter_code
_entity_poly.pdbx_strand_id
1 'polypeptide(L)'
;MWNVTPSNRWEWDVLKDEVMKHGARNSLLLAPMPTASTSQILGNNECFEAYTSNIYTRRVLSGEFVVVNKHLLLDLVNMGLWNNDLKNKIIASNGSVQSIPEIPEDIKELYKTVWEIKQKAILDMAADRGAFICQSQSLNIFIPDANFAKLSSMHFYAWKKGLKTGMYYLRTKAAVDAIKFTVDSSYLKQPGTNNTEKPLVNETALAEVSCSIDNPDDCLACGS
;
A
#
# COMPACT_ATOMS: atom_id res chain seq x y z
N MET A 1 -10.40 -24.74 -14.30
CA MET A 1 -10.22 -24.24 -12.92
C MET A 1 -10.74 -22.82 -12.74
N TRP A 2 -10.42 -21.85 -13.61
CA TRP A 2 -10.87 -20.45 -13.46
C TRP A 2 -11.89 -19.97 -14.51
N ASN A 3 -12.22 -20.80 -15.51
CA ASN A 3 -13.11 -20.46 -16.63
C ASN A 3 -12.70 -19.18 -17.41
N VAL A 4 -11.40 -18.95 -17.55
CA VAL A 4 -10.81 -17.82 -18.27
C VAL A 4 -10.32 -18.27 -19.64
N THR A 5 -10.62 -17.49 -20.68
CA THR A 5 -10.05 -17.67 -22.02
C THR A 5 -8.78 -16.82 -22.12
N PRO A 6 -7.60 -17.40 -22.41
CA PRO A 6 -6.38 -16.62 -22.58
C PRO A 6 -6.43 -15.66 -23.78
N SER A 7 -5.57 -14.63 -23.75
CA SER A 7 -5.36 -13.79 -24.93
C SER A 7 -4.69 -14.58 -26.08
N ASN A 8 -4.79 -14.04 -27.30
CA ASN A 8 -4.20 -14.61 -28.51
C ASN A 8 -2.67 -14.39 -28.65
N ARG A 9 -1.99 -13.93 -27.59
CA ARG A 9 -0.54 -13.69 -27.61
C ARG A 9 0.27 -14.98 -27.77
N TRP A 10 -0.26 -16.11 -27.32
CA TRP A 10 0.41 -17.42 -27.33
C TRP A 10 -0.54 -18.52 -27.82
N GLU A 11 0.02 -19.52 -28.50
CA GLU A 11 -0.71 -20.67 -29.05
C GLU A 11 -0.98 -21.72 -27.96
N TRP A 12 -1.94 -21.44 -27.08
CA TRP A 12 -2.27 -22.32 -25.95
C TRP A 12 -2.75 -23.71 -26.37
N ASP A 13 -3.36 -23.84 -27.55
CA ASP A 13 -3.85 -25.12 -28.02
C ASP A 13 -2.71 -26.05 -28.47
N VAL A 14 -1.71 -25.49 -29.18
CA VAL A 14 -0.48 -26.21 -29.52
C VAL A 14 0.24 -26.68 -28.26
N LEU A 15 0.35 -25.81 -27.23
CA LEU A 15 0.98 -26.17 -25.96
C LEU A 15 0.24 -27.29 -25.23
N LYS A 16 -1.10 -27.30 -25.24
CA LYS A 16 -1.89 -28.38 -24.63
C LYS A 16 -1.62 -29.71 -25.33
N ASP A 17 -1.59 -29.72 -26.66
CA ASP A 17 -1.32 -30.93 -27.45
C ASP A 17 0.07 -31.51 -27.15
N GLU A 18 1.08 -30.65 -27.08
CA GLU A 18 2.45 -31.02 -26.71
C GLU A 18 2.51 -31.60 -25.28
N VAL A 19 1.85 -30.96 -24.31
CA VAL A 19 1.80 -31.45 -22.91
C VAL A 19 1.05 -32.78 -22.82
N MET A 20 0.00 -33.00 -23.60
CA MET A 20 -0.71 -34.28 -23.64
C MET A 20 0.15 -35.41 -24.23
N LYS A 21 0.99 -35.09 -25.22
CA LYS A 21 1.86 -36.07 -25.89
C LYS A 21 3.13 -36.39 -25.11
N HIS A 22 3.76 -35.38 -24.53
CA HIS A 22 5.09 -35.49 -23.93
C HIS A 22 5.07 -35.42 -22.39
N GLY A 23 3.94 -35.01 -21.81
CA GLY A 23 3.82 -34.73 -20.39
C GLY A 23 4.52 -33.43 -19.97
N ALA A 24 4.48 -33.16 -18.67
CA ALA A 24 5.24 -32.08 -18.05
C ALA A 24 6.14 -32.66 -16.95
N ARG A 25 7.37 -32.15 -16.83
CA ARG A 25 8.33 -32.63 -15.83
C ARG A 25 7.95 -32.22 -14.40
N ASN A 26 7.35 -31.06 -14.25
CA ASN A 26 7.01 -30.46 -12.96
C ASN A 26 5.49 -30.41 -12.80
N SER A 27 4.98 -30.78 -11.62
CA SER A 27 3.55 -30.71 -11.30
C SER A 27 3.05 -29.26 -11.15
N LEU A 28 3.91 -28.36 -10.67
CA LEU A 28 3.64 -26.94 -10.43
C LEU A 28 4.88 -26.10 -10.83
N LEU A 29 4.66 -24.90 -11.34
CA LEU A 29 5.70 -24.02 -11.91
C LEU A 29 5.72 -22.60 -11.31
N LEU A 30 4.57 -21.97 -11.09
CA LEU A 30 4.46 -20.55 -10.76
C LEU A 30 3.87 -20.31 -9.38
N ALA A 31 4.61 -19.55 -8.57
CA ALA A 31 4.22 -19.07 -7.24
C ALA A 31 4.92 -17.73 -6.93
N PRO A 32 4.34 -16.57 -7.32
CA PRO A 32 4.93 -15.27 -7.01
C PRO A 32 5.12 -15.04 -5.51
N MET A 33 6.37 -14.99 -5.07
CA MET A 33 6.80 -14.86 -3.67
C MET A 33 7.17 -13.41 -3.33
N PRO A 34 7.28 -13.05 -2.03
CA PRO A 34 7.88 -11.78 -1.64
C PRO A 34 9.35 -11.75 -2.06
N THR A 35 9.79 -10.65 -2.68
CA THR A 35 11.16 -10.52 -3.21
C THR A 35 12.02 -9.54 -2.43
N ALA A 36 11.59 -9.08 -1.26
CA ALA A 36 12.23 -8.01 -0.45
C ALA A 36 13.75 -7.85 -0.66
N SER A 37 14.54 -8.87 -0.31
CA SER A 37 16.00 -8.81 -0.42
C SER A 37 16.50 -8.79 -1.86
N THR A 38 15.94 -9.60 -2.76
CA THR A 38 16.43 -9.72 -4.14
C THR A 38 16.01 -8.54 -5.00
N SER A 39 14.79 -8.02 -4.83
CA SER A 39 14.37 -6.77 -5.49
C SER A 39 15.19 -5.59 -4.98
N GLN A 40 15.55 -5.56 -3.69
CA GLN A 40 16.44 -4.53 -3.17
C GLN A 40 17.85 -4.61 -3.79
N ILE A 41 18.43 -5.81 -3.91
CA ILE A 41 19.74 -6.02 -4.57
C ILE A 41 19.70 -5.51 -6.02
N LEU A 42 18.59 -5.78 -6.73
CA LEU A 42 18.41 -5.38 -8.13
C LEU A 42 17.90 -3.95 -8.30
N GLY A 43 17.59 -3.24 -7.21
CA GLY A 43 17.03 -1.89 -7.25
C GLY A 43 15.62 -1.82 -7.88
N ASN A 44 14.81 -2.86 -7.70
CA ASN A 44 13.42 -2.97 -8.17
C ASN A 44 12.43 -2.83 -7.01
N ASN A 45 11.16 -2.57 -7.33
CA ASN A 45 10.08 -2.69 -6.34
C ASN A 45 9.83 -4.16 -5.97
N GLU A 46 9.18 -4.39 -4.84
CA GLU A 46 8.87 -5.74 -4.39
C GLU A 46 7.79 -6.40 -5.25
N CYS A 47 8.15 -7.52 -5.88
CA CYS A 47 7.26 -8.41 -6.62
C CYS A 47 6.24 -7.69 -7.52
N PHE A 48 4.94 -7.92 -7.31
CA PHE A 48 3.83 -7.30 -8.03
C PHE A 48 3.16 -6.18 -7.22
N GLU A 49 3.81 -5.66 -6.18
CA GLU A 49 3.24 -4.61 -5.34
C GLU A 49 3.31 -3.24 -6.02
N ALA A 50 2.38 -2.36 -5.65
CA ALA A 50 2.52 -0.94 -5.93
C ALA A 50 3.59 -0.32 -5.01
N TYR A 51 4.16 0.81 -5.41
CA TYR A 51 5.10 1.53 -4.56
C TYR A 51 4.44 1.95 -3.25
N THR A 52 5.02 1.55 -2.12
CA THR A 52 4.49 1.90 -0.79
C THR A 52 4.69 3.38 -0.47
N SER A 53 5.75 3.98 -0.99
CA SER A 53 6.09 5.39 -0.90
C SER A 53 7.01 5.79 -2.04
N ASN A 54 6.92 7.03 -2.54
CA ASN A 54 7.91 7.57 -3.47
C ASN A 54 9.17 8.09 -2.77
N ILE A 55 9.18 8.14 -1.44
CA ILE A 55 10.36 8.51 -0.64
C ILE A 55 10.43 7.68 0.64
N TYR A 56 11.55 7.01 0.88
CA TYR A 56 11.71 6.17 2.07
C TYR A 56 13.09 6.35 2.68
N THR A 57 13.15 6.28 4.00
CA THR A 57 14.40 6.37 4.74
C THR A 57 15.04 5.00 4.85
N ARG A 58 16.24 4.85 4.32
CA ARG A 58 17.07 3.66 4.46
C ARG A 58 18.09 3.87 5.56
N ARG A 59 18.01 3.05 6.60
CA ARG A 59 19.02 2.98 7.67
C ARG A 59 20.16 2.06 7.23
N VAL A 60 21.38 2.55 7.30
CA VAL A 60 22.62 1.77 7.12
C VAL A 60 23.55 2.06 8.30
N LEU A 61 24.61 1.28 8.45
CA LEU A 61 25.59 1.46 9.53
C LEU A 61 26.20 2.88 9.57
N SER A 62 26.27 3.55 8.42
CA SER A 62 26.80 4.92 8.28
C SER A 62 25.76 6.04 8.47
N GLY A 63 24.49 5.72 8.76
CA GLY A 63 23.44 6.70 9.00
C GLY A 63 22.12 6.43 8.29
N GLU A 64 21.23 7.42 8.30
CA GLU A 64 19.93 7.38 7.61
C GLU A 64 20.01 8.14 6.29
N PHE A 65 19.66 7.47 5.19
CA PHE A 65 19.66 8.05 3.85
C PHE A 65 18.25 8.06 3.29
N VAL A 66 17.81 9.22 2.80
CA VAL A 66 16.53 9.36 2.11
C VAL A 66 16.69 8.87 0.68
N VAL A 67 15.97 7.81 0.33
CA VAL A 67 15.93 7.24 -1.02
C VAL A 67 14.63 7.65 -1.69
N VAL A 68 14.75 8.26 -2.87
CA VAL A 68 13.60 8.66 -3.70
C VAL A 68 13.36 7.57 -4.74
N ASN A 69 12.09 7.37 -5.13
CA ASN A 69 11.75 6.56 -6.29
C ASN A 69 12.50 7.08 -7.51
N LYS A 70 13.42 6.26 -8.03
CA LYS A 70 14.31 6.63 -9.14
C LYS A 70 13.55 7.08 -10.38
N HIS A 71 12.36 6.51 -10.63
CA HIS A 71 11.55 6.84 -11.79
C HIS A 71 10.94 8.25 -11.65
N LEU A 72 10.31 8.53 -10.51
CA LEU A 72 9.76 9.86 -10.20
C LEU A 72 10.86 10.93 -10.26
N LEU A 73 12.02 10.65 -9.68
CA LEU A 73 13.14 11.57 -9.69
C LEU A 73 13.57 11.93 -11.12
N LEU A 74 13.73 10.93 -11.99
CA LEU A 74 14.14 11.15 -13.38
C LEU A 74 13.10 11.97 -14.14
N ASP A 75 11.81 11.67 -13.97
CA ASP A 75 10.74 12.42 -14.64
C ASP A 75 10.71 13.89 -14.16
N LEU A 76 10.80 14.12 -12.85
CA LEU A 76 10.81 15.47 -12.29
C LEU A 76 12.06 16.27 -12.71
N VAL A 77 13.22 15.62 -12.85
CA VAL A 77 14.45 16.25 -13.36
C VAL A 77 14.29 16.60 -14.84
N ASN A 78 13.75 15.69 -15.65
CA ASN A 78 13.53 15.92 -17.08
C ASN A 78 12.53 17.06 -17.33
N MET A 79 11.57 17.25 -16.43
CA MET A 79 10.62 18.37 -16.47
C MET A 79 11.18 19.68 -15.88
N GLY A 80 12.39 19.68 -15.32
CA GLY A 80 12.97 20.84 -14.64
C GLY A 80 12.27 21.23 -13.34
N LEU A 81 11.46 20.33 -12.76
CA LEU A 81 10.70 20.56 -11.52
C LEU A 81 11.49 20.19 -10.27
N TRP A 82 12.49 19.30 -10.40
CA TRP A 82 13.22 18.77 -9.25
C TRP A 82 14.08 19.84 -8.56
N ASN A 83 13.76 20.13 -7.29
CA ASN A 83 14.54 21.01 -6.42
C ASN A 83 14.36 20.60 -4.94
N ASN A 84 15.13 21.24 -4.04
CA ASN A 84 15.09 20.92 -2.61
C ASN A 84 13.73 21.20 -1.95
N ASP A 85 13.02 22.21 -2.41
CA ASP A 85 11.68 22.57 -1.91
C ASP A 85 10.66 21.48 -2.25
N LEU A 86 10.63 21.03 -3.51
CA LEU A 86 9.79 19.93 -3.97
C LEU A 86 10.11 18.63 -3.24
N LYS A 87 11.39 18.31 -3.05
CA LYS A 87 11.83 17.16 -2.26
C LYS A 87 11.25 17.23 -0.84
N ASN A 88 11.34 18.38 -0.17
CA ASN A 88 10.82 18.56 1.18
C ASN A 88 9.29 18.45 1.24
N LYS A 89 8.57 18.96 0.23
CA LYS A 89 7.11 18.78 0.10
C LYS A 89 6.71 17.30 -0.03
N ILE A 90 7.46 16.51 -0.79
CA ILE A 90 7.22 15.06 -0.93
C ILE A 90 7.49 14.35 0.41
N ILE A 91 8.55 14.71 1.14
CA ILE A 91 8.80 14.18 2.50
C ILE A 91 7.66 14.56 3.45
N ALA A 92 7.23 15.82 3.43
CA ALA A 92 6.12 16.34 4.22
C ALA A 92 4.80 15.60 3.92
N SER A 93 4.63 15.11 2.69
CA SER A 93 3.47 14.32 2.25
C SER A 93 3.66 12.80 2.38
N ASN A 94 4.65 12.33 3.14
CA ASN A 94 4.96 10.90 3.33
C ASN A 94 5.21 10.13 2.02
N GLY A 95 5.82 10.80 1.04
CA GLY A 95 6.09 10.23 -0.29
C GLY A 95 4.90 10.24 -1.24
N SER A 96 3.77 10.82 -0.85
CA SER A 96 2.70 11.16 -1.79
C SER A 96 3.09 12.38 -2.63
N VAL A 97 2.64 12.38 -3.89
CA VAL A 97 2.76 13.51 -4.82
C VAL A 97 1.40 14.20 -5.08
N GLN A 98 0.31 13.66 -4.53
CA GLN A 98 -1.06 14.07 -4.90
C GLN A 98 -1.39 15.50 -4.49
N SER A 99 -0.93 15.91 -3.30
CA SER A 99 -1.19 17.23 -2.71
C SER A 99 -0.32 18.36 -3.28
N ILE A 100 0.64 18.04 -4.15
CA ILE A 100 1.65 19.00 -4.60
C ILE A 100 1.18 19.67 -5.90
N PRO A 101 0.90 20.98 -5.92
CA PRO A 101 0.31 21.65 -7.08
C PRO A 101 1.27 21.76 -8.27
N GLU A 102 2.58 21.80 -8.02
CA GLU A 102 3.59 21.90 -9.09
C GLU A 102 3.70 20.63 -9.95
N ILE A 103 3.22 19.48 -9.47
CA ILE A 103 3.32 18.20 -10.17
C ILE A 103 2.11 18.03 -11.10
N PRO A 104 2.33 17.80 -12.41
CA PRO A 104 1.26 17.51 -13.38
C PRO A 104 0.40 16.30 -13.00
N GLU A 105 -0.85 16.29 -13.46
CA GLU A 105 -1.85 15.27 -13.08
C GLU A 105 -1.51 13.87 -13.61
N ASP A 106 -0.92 13.78 -14.79
CA ASP A 106 -0.43 12.53 -15.38
C ASP A 106 0.68 11.89 -14.53
N ILE A 107 1.59 12.71 -14.00
CA ILE A 107 2.64 12.27 -13.07
C ILE A 107 2.04 11.88 -11.73
N LYS A 108 1.04 12.62 -11.23
CA LYS A 108 0.32 12.22 -10.01
C LYS A 108 -0.38 10.88 -10.16
N GLU A 109 -1.04 10.65 -11.29
CA GLU A 109 -1.72 9.39 -11.58
C GLU A 109 -0.73 8.22 -11.64
N LEU A 110 0.41 8.42 -12.32
CA LEU A 110 1.46 7.40 -12.47
C LEU A 110 2.13 7.04 -11.14
N TYR A 111 2.38 8.03 -10.28
CA TYR A 111 3.13 7.86 -9.02
C TYR A 111 2.24 7.77 -7.79
N LYS A 112 1.01 7.28 -7.96
CA LYS A 112 0.15 6.88 -6.84
C LYS A 112 0.86 5.85 -5.96
N THR A 113 0.84 6.10 -4.66
CA THR A 113 1.29 5.11 -3.69
C THR A 113 0.23 4.05 -3.47
N VAL A 114 0.60 2.90 -2.89
CA VAL A 114 -0.33 1.81 -2.58
C VAL A 114 -1.52 2.25 -1.69
N TRP A 115 -1.34 3.32 -0.92
CA TRP A 115 -2.34 3.91 -0.03
C TRP A 115 -3.40 4.73 -0.78
N GLU A 116 -3.09 5.15 -2.00
CA GLU A 116 -3.95 5.95 -2.87
C GLU A 116 -4.67 5.08 -3.92
N ILE A 117 -4.22 3.83 -4.08
CA ILE A 117 -4.81 2.86 -5.00
C ILE A 117 -5.94 2.10 -4.30
N LYS A 118 -7.09 2.01 -4.98
CA LYS A 118 -8.24 1.23 -4.51
C LYS A 118 -7.85 -0.24 -4.39
N GLN A 119 -7.90 -0.80 -3.19
CA GLN A 119 -7.55 -2.22 -2.94
C GLN A 119 -8.40 -3.21 -3.75
N LYS A 120 -9.63 -2.84 -4.11
CA LYS A 120 -10.45 -3.62 -5.04
C LYS A 120 -9.76 -3.85 -6.38
N ALA A 121 -9.11 -2.82 -6.94
CA ALA A 121 -8.38 -2.93 -8.20
C ALA A 121 -7.17 -3.87 -8.06
N ILE A 122 -6.48 -3.82 -6.92
CA ILE A 122 -5.38 -4.76 -6.62
C ILE A 122 -5.88 -6.20 -6.57
N LEU A 123 -7.04 -6.45 -5.94
CA LEU A 123 -7.68 -7.77 -5.89
C LEU A 123 -8.14 -8.25 -7.27
N ASP A 124 -8.67 -7.35 -8.11
CA ASP A 124 -9.06 -7.66 -9.49
C ASP A 124 -7.82 -8.07 -10.31
N MET A 125 -6.74 -7.27 -10.26
CA MET A 125 -5.48 -7.61 -10.95
C MET A 125 -4.85 -8.91 -10.42
N ALA A 126 -4.99 -9.20 -9.12
CA ALA A 126 -4.55 -10.46 -8.53
C ALA A 126 -5.37 -11.65 -9.03
N ALA A 127 -6.67 -11.48 -9.24
CA ALA A 127 -7.54 -12.52 -9.78
C ALA A 127 -7.24 -12.78 -11.27
N ASP A 128 -7.05 -11.70 -12.04
CA ASP A 128 -6.72 -11.77 -13.47
C ASP A 128 -5.43 -12.58 -13.71
N ARG A 129 -4.36 -12.27 -12.96
CA ARG A 129 -3.12 -13.06 -13.04
C ARG A 129 -3.25 -14.45 -12.42
N GLY A 130 -4.13 -14.61 -11.42
CA GLY A 130 -4.38 -15.86 -10.71
C GLY A 130 -4.80 -17.01 -11.61
N ALA A 131 -5.49 -16.71 -12.71
CA ALA A 131 -5.87 -17.70 -13.74
C ALA A 131 -4.66 -18.40 -14.38
N PHE A 132 -3.49 -17.76 -14.37
CA PHE A 132 -2.24 -18.27 -14.97
C PHE A 132 -1.21 -18.73 -13.92
N ILE A 133 -1.59 -18.75 -12.62
CA ILE A 133 -0.74 -19.18 -11.51
C ILE A 133 -1.23 -20.54 -10.99
N CYS A 134 -0.40 -21.57 -11.15
CA CYS A 134 -0.75 -22.92 -10.72
C CYS A 134 -0.79 -23.06 -9.19
N GLN A 135 0.09 -22.36 -8.46
CA GLN A 135 0.07 -22.30 -6.98
C GLN A 135 -0.75 -21.09 -6.50
N SER A 136 -0.18 -20.18 -5.72
CA SER A 136 -0.80 -18.94 -5.28
C SER A 136 0.21 -17.78 -5.36
N GLN A 137 -0.12 -16.64 -4.76
CA GLN A 137 0.69 -15.42 -4.74
C GLN A 137 0.64 -14.75 -3.36
N SER A 138 1.75 -14.19 -2.90
CA SER A 138 1.85 -13.51 -1.60
C SER A 138 1.27 -12.10 -1.66
N LEU A 139 -0.06 -11.98 -1.59
CA LEU A 139 -0.78 -10.72 -1.78
C LEU A 139 -0.93 -9.91 -0.49
N ASN A 140 -0.16 -8.84 -0.32
CA ASN A 140 -0.39 -7.88 0.77
C ASN A 140 -1.57 -6.93 0.48
N ILE A 141 -2.29 -6.54 1.53
CA ILE A 141 -3.42 -5.62 1.46
C ILE A 141 -3.15 -4.41 2.34
N PHE A 142 -3.41 -3.23 1.81
CA PHE A 142 -3.06 -1.94 2.44
C PHE A 142 -4.33 -1.14 2.72
N ILE A 143 -4.68 -0.98 4.00
CA ILE A 143 -5.89 -0.27 4.42
C ILE A 143 -5.52 0.68 5.57
N PRO A 144 -5.45 2.02 5.34
CA PRO A 144 -5.12 3.00 6.38
C PRO A 144 -6.01 2.87 7.62
N ASP A 145 -7.31 3.11 7.48
CA ASP A 145 -8.28 3.02 8.58
C ASP A 145 -9.01 1.67 8.51
N ALA A 146 -8.28 0.60 8.85
CA ALA A 146 -8.83 -0.74 8.89
C ALA A 146 -9.94 -0.84 9.96
N ASN A 147 -11.11 -1.32 9.54
CA ASN A 147 -12.23 -1.59 10.42
C ASN A 147 -12.92 -2.89 10.00
N PHE A 148 -13.77 -3.43 10.86
CA PHE A 148 -14.41 -4.73 10.64
C PHE A 148 -15.18 -4.81 9.31
N ALA A 149 -15.91 -3.75 8.95
CA ALA A 149 -16.69 -3.70 7.71
C ALA A 149 -15.79 -3.72 6.46
N LYS A 150 -14.71 -2.94 6.46
CA LYS A 150 -13.74 -2.90 5.35
C LYS A 150 -13.00 -4.24 5.21
N LEU A 151 -12.56 -4.83 6.30
CA LEU A 151 -11.84 -6.12 6.27
C LEU A 151 -12.75 -7.26 5.85
N SER A 152 -13.98 -7.32 6.40
CA SER A 152 -14.96 -8.34 6.03
C SER A 152 -15.30 -8.26 4.55
N SER A 153 -15.66 -7.06 4.05
CA SER A 153 -15.99 -6.88 2.64
C SER A 153 -14.83 -7.22 1.71
N MET A 154 -13.59 -6.87 2.08
CA MET A 154 -12.38 -7.21 1.34
C MET A 154 -12.16 -8.72 1.26
N HIS A 155 -12.24 -9.43 2.39
CA HIS A 155 -12.08 -10.89 2.42
C HIS A 155 -13.15 -11.62 1.62
N PHE A 156 -14.43 -11.23 1.78
CA PHE A 156 -15.51 -11.81 0.99
C PHE A 156 -15.36 -11.51 -0.50
N TYR A 157 -14.84 -10.33 -0.87
CA TYR A 157 -14.56 -10.00 -2.26
C TYR A 157 -13.47 -10.91 -2.84
N ALA A 158 -12.35 -11.06 -2.14
CA ALA A 158 -11.25 -11.92 -2.53
C ALA A 158 -11.70 -13.38 -2.71
N TRP A 159 -12.47 -13.90 -1.76
CA TRP A 159 -13.04 -15.24 -1.82
C TRP A 159 -13.99 -15.43 -3.00
N LYS A 160 -14.94 -14.50 -3.21
CA LYS A 160 -15.87 -14.55 -4.35
C LYS A 160 -15.17 -14.49 -5.70
N LYS A 161 -14.01 -13.82 -5.78
CA LYS A 161 -13.16 -13.78 -6.97
C LYS A 161 -12.35 -15.06 -7.20
N GLY A 162 -12.39 -16.02 -6.28
CA GLY A 162 -11.67 -17.29 -6.39
C GLY A 162 -10.19 -17.20 -6.02
N LEU A 163 -9.74 -16.11 -5.38
CA LEU A 163 -8.35 -15.98 -4.95
C LEU A 163 -7.97 -17.08 -3.96
N LYS A 164 -6.90 -17.81 -4.28
CA LYS A 164 -6.33 -18.86 -3.42
C LYS A 164 -5.71 -18.28 -2.15
N THR A 165 -5.04 -17.14 -2.26
CA THR A 165 -4.59 -16.32 -1.13
C THR A 165 -5.31 -14.98 -1.21
N GLY A 166 -6.28 -14.77 -0.33
CA GLY A 166 -7.02 -13.50 -0.27
C GLY A 166 -6.25 -12.37 0.42
N MET A 167 -5.33 -12.71 1.33
CA MET A 167 -4.46 -11.76 2.02
C MET A 167 -3.25 -12.49 2.62
N TYR A 168 -2.08 -11.89 2.50
CA TYR A 168 -0.85 -12.30 3.18
C TYR A 168 -0.63 -11.47 4.44
N TYR A 169 -0.16 -10.23 4.32
CA TYR A 169 -0.20 -9.23 5.40
C TYR A 169 -1.29 -8.19 5.16
N LEU A 170 -1.93 -7.78 6.26
CA LEU A 170 -2.61 -6.50 6.35
C LEU A 170 -1.59 -5.44 6.77
N ARG A 171 -1.50 -4.36 6.01
CA ARG A 171 -0.71 -3.18 6.33
C ARG A 171 -1.66 -2.01 6.60
N THR A 172 -1.56 -1.44 7.78
CA THR A 172 -2.34 -0.25 8.19
C THR A 172 -1.42 0.94 8.38
N LYS A 173 -2.01 2.14 8.45
CA LYS A 173 -1.30 3.36 8.85
C LYS A 173 -1.95 3.87 10.14
N ALA A 174 -1.13 4.42 11.03
CA ALA A 174 -1.66 5.14 12.18
C ALA A 174 -2.44 6.37 11.69
N ALA A 175 -3.51 6.73 12.41
CA ALA A 175 -4.31 7.91 12.10
C ALA A 175 -3.53 9.23 12.27
N VAL A 176 -2.43 9.20 13.03
CA VAL A 176 -1.55 10.34 13.26
C VAL A 176 -0.18 10.05 12.70
N ASP A 177 0.33 10.97 11.87
CA ASP A 177 1.68 10.90 11.35
C ASP A 177 2.71 11.09 12.47
N ALA A 178 3.82 10.34 12.39
CA ALA A 178 4.96 10.58 13.25
C ALA A 178 5.53 11.99 13.02
N ILE A 179 5.94 12.67 14.08
CA ILE A 179 6.57 13.99 14.01
C ILE A 179 7.83 13.89 13.13
N LYS A 180 7.87 14.69 12.06
CA LYS A 180 8.98 14.71 11.10
C LYS A 180 10.02 15.73 11.55
N PHE A 181 11.09 15.26 12.19
CA PHE A 181 12.17 16.13 12.70
C PHE A 181 13.08 16.72 11.61
N THR A 182 13.01 16.20 10.38
CA THR A 182 13.91 16.56 9.27
C THR A 182 13.33 17.60 8.31
N VAL A 183 12.09 18.05 8.51
CA VAL A 183 11.41 19.01 7.64
C VAL A 183 11.04 20.24 8.46
N ASP A 184 11.35 21.43 7.95
CA ASP A 184 10.92 22.68 8.59
C ASP A 184 9.40 22.70 8.76
N SER A 185 8.96 23.16 9.93
CA SER A 185 7.54 23.24 10.30
C SER A 185 6.69 24.09 9.34
N SER A 186 7.32 24.92 8.50
CA SER A 186 6.66 25.69 7.45
C SER A 186 5.97 24.80 6.41
N TYR A 187 6.53 23.63 6.10
CA TYR A 187 5.99 22.68 5.13
C TYR A 187 4.86 21.80 5.68
N LEU A 188 4.67 21.78 7.01
CA LEU A 188 3.62 21.00 7.67
C LEU A 188 2.28 21.76 7.75
N LYS A 189 2.24 23.04 7.35
CA LYS A 189 1.02 23.86 7.38
C LYS A 189 0.21 23.62 6.10
N GLN A 190 -0.94 22.95 6.23
CA GLN A 190 -1.93 22.90 5.16
C GLN A 190 -2.58 24.29 4.96
N PRO A 191 -2.93 24.69 3.72
CA PRO A 191 -3.70 25.89 3.48
C PRO A 191 -5.17 25.61 3.82
N GLY A 192 -5.62 25.98 5.03
CA GLY A 192 -7.05 25.85 5.35
C GLY A 192 -7.51 26.02 6.79
N THR A 193 -6.63 26.02 7.80
CA THR A 193 -7.08 26.24 9.19
C THR A 193 -6.79 27.68 9.61
N ASN A 194 -7.77 28.55 9.38
CA ASN A 194 -7.89 29.79 10.14
C ASN A 194 -7.91 29.45 11.64
N ASN A 195 -7.08 30.16 12.40
CA ASN A 195 -7.08 30.13 13.85
C ASN A 195 -8.49 30.48 14.38
N THR A 196 -9.17 29.48 14.89
CA THR A 196 -10.16 29.66 15.95
C THR A 196 -9.69 28.82 17.13
N GLU A 197 -9.39 29.50 18.23
CA GLU A 197 -9.03 28.94 19.53
C GLU A 197 -9.94 27.74 19.87
N LYS A 198 -9.34 26.58 20.14
CA LYS A 198 -10.07 25.47 20.77
C LYS A 198 -10.11 25.72 22.27
N PRO A 199 -11.27 25.63 22.95
CA PRO A 199 -11.31 25.64 24.40
C PRO A 199 -10.59 24.38 24.92
N LEU A 200 -9.82 24.54 26.00
CA LEU A 200 -9.24 23.41 26.74
C LEU A 200 -10.37 22.50 27.22
N VAL A 201 -10.43 21.28 26.69
CA VAL A 201 -11.26 20.21 27.25
C VAL A 201 -10.42 19.50 28.30
N ASN A 202 -10.84 19.57 29.57
CA ASN A 202 -10.20 18.92 30.70
C ASN A 202 -10.19 17.39 30.50
N GLU A 203 -9.00 16.80 30.36
CA GLU A 203 -8.76 15.35 30.25
C GLU A 203 -9.28 14.56 31.46
N THR A 204 -9.53 15.23 32.59
CA THR A 204 -10.10 14.61 33.80
C THR A 204 -11.56 14.16 33.64
N ALA A 205 -12.35 14.82 32.79
CA ALA A 205 -13.76 14.48 32.61
C ALA A 205 -13.99 13.20 31.80
N LEU A 206 -13.07 12.82 30.90
CA LEU A 206 -13.16 11.55 30.16
C LEU A 206 -12.75 10.34 31.02
N ALA A 207 -11.89 10.55 32.02
CA ALA A 207 -11.47 9.50 32.94
C ALA A 207 -12.55 9.14 33.98
N GLU A 208 -13.38 10.12 34.40
CA GLU A 208 -14.49 9.89 35.34
C GLU A 208 -15.68 9.14 34.72
N VAL A 209 -15.89 9.24 33.40
CA VAL A 209 -16.95 8.48 32.70
C VAL A 209 -16.56 7.02 32.50
N SER A 210 -15.27 6.67 32.55
CA SER A 210 -14.79 5.31 32.30
C SER A 210 -14.95 4.37 33.49
N CYS A 211 -15.13 4.88 34.72
CA CYS A 211 -15.20 4.07 35.94
C CYS A 211 -16.07 4.74 37.03
N SER A 212 -17.31 5.12 36.72
CA SER A 212 -18.26 5.58 37.75
C SER A 212 -18.79 4.40 38.56
N ILE A 213 -18.73 4.51 39.90
CA ILE A 213 -19.24 3.50 40.85
C ILE A 213 -20.77 3.36 40.77
N ASP A 214 -21.45 4.35 40.19
CA ASP A 214 -22.91 4.44 40.09
C ASP A 214 -23.47 3.80 38.80
N ASN A 215 -22.62 3.29 37.90
CA ASN A 215 -23.03 2.62 36.65
C ASN A 215 -22.20 1.34 36.37
N PRO A 216 -22.39 0.27 37.16
CA PRO A 216 -21.59 -0.95 37.04
C PRO A 216 -21.78 -1.74 35.73
N ASP A 217 -22.85 -1.50 34.97
CA ASP A 217 -23.21 -2.32 33.79
C ASP A 217 -22.52 -1.89 32.47
N ASP A 218 -21.87 -0.71 32.42
CA ASP A 218 -21.19 -0.21 31.20
C ASP A 218 -19.66 -0.46 31.18
N CYS A 219 -19.12 -1.12 32.21
CA CYS A 219 -17.69 -1.40 32.32
C CYS A 219 -17.31 -2.71 31.59
N LEU A 220 -17.17 -2.66 30.27
CA LEU A 220 -16.71 -3.78 29.42
C LEU A 220 -15.17 -3.98 29.44
N ALA A 221 -14.51 -3.70 30.57
CA ALA A 221 -13.05 -3.71 30.69
C ALA A 221 -12.46 -4.79 31.63
N CYS A 222 -13.22 -5.83 31.97
CA CYS A 222 -12.70 -7.02 32.64
C CYS A 222 -13.14 -8.28 31.90
N GLY A 223 -12.18 -8.94 31.23
CA GLY A 223 -12.41 -10.15 30.45
C GLY A 223 -12.90 -11.34 31.27
N SER A 224 -13.68 -12.18 30.59
CA SER A 224 -13.82 -13.61 30.81
C SER A 224 -13.54 -14.30 29.48
#